data_AF-A0AA88XIX2-F1
#
_entry.id   AF-A0AA88XIX2-F1
#
_cell.length_a   1.000
_cell.length_b   1.000
_cell.length_c   1.000
_cell.angle_alpha   90.00
_cell.angle_beta   90.00
_cell.angle_gamma   90.00
#
_symmetry.space_group_name_H-M   'P 1'
#
loop_
_entity.id
_entity.type
_entity.pdbx_description
1 polymer ?
#
loop_
_entity_poly.entity_id
_entity_poly.type
_entity_poly.pdbx_seq_one_letter_code
_entity_poly.pdbx_strand_id
1 'polypeptide(L)'
;MKISDILHCVLIFVLFGTICAAPTKLDSVVKKHKKRRSCRCKRIYKDLALSIDKKFKALEQRFFMHLPQGDQNVNSSLNLKDINNKMGRLQNDVQITREALKQESQTLMKVREQLQAQKLSMDHLNSNFGLVETVVKNLTQVLDRLGKIQNSSTFPIEDGGSKQDVTSATPDPPNPVTKDSQKSLPLRQYPKSCHDVYKSGGLRFQGEYYILVQPEMSSNPFKVVCKSVGNSGGWTVFQRRQDGTVDFYRNWAEYKMGFGHLSGEFWLGNEFIYQLTNQGMYIIISNRLNYELYLFDCFS
;
A
#
# COMPACT_ATOMS: atom_id res chain seq x y z
N MET A 1 9.05 2.95 -20.38
CA MET A 1 9.79 2.24 -19.32
C MET A 1 9.47 0.77 -19.53
N LYS A 2 10.45 -0.10 -19.79
CA LYS A 2 10.15 -1.52 -20.08
C LYS A 2 9.92 -2.23 -18.75
N ILE A 3 9.08 -3.27 -18.73
CA ILE A 3 8.87 -4.16 -17.58
C ILE A 3 10.21 -4.63 -16.99
N SER A 4 11.23 -4.81 -17.84
CA SER A 4 12.61 -5.12 -17.43
C SER A 4 13.25 -4.11 -16.47
N ASP A 5 12.88 -2.84 -16.52
CA ASP A 5 13.58 -1.77 -15.79
C ASP A 5 13.09 -1.68 -14.33
N ILE A 6 11.78 -1.86 -14.11
CA ILE A 6 11.19 -1.98 -12.76
C ILE A 6 11.57 -3.33 -12.17
N LEU A 7 11.53 -4.38 -12.99
CA LEU A 7 11.91 -5.72 -12.57
C LEU A 7 13.40 -5.78 -12.22
N HIS A 8 14.29 -5.09 -12.93
CA HIS A 8 15.70 -4.97 -12.55
C HIS A 8 15.86 -4.23 -11.22
N CYS A 9 15.19 -3.11 -11.00
CA CYS A 9 15.30 -2.42 -9.71
C CYS A 9 14.75 -3.27 -8.54
N VAL A 10 13.64 -3.98 -8.74
CA VAL A 10 13.04 -4.82 -7.70
C VAL A 10 13.83 -6.13 -7.51
N LEU A 11 14.30 -6.81 -8.56
CA LEU A 11 15.22 -7.94 -8.44
C LEU A 11 16.55 -7.51 -7.85
N ILE A 12 17.06 -6.31 -8.15
CA ILE A 12 18.31 -5.82 -7.56
C ILE A 12 18.12 -5.62 -6.04
N PHE A 13 16.99 -5.06 -5.61
CA PHE A 13 16.68 -4.94 -4.18
C PHE A 13 16.41 -6.27 -3.48
N VAL A 14 15.84 -7.26 -4.18
CA VAL A 14 15.49 -8.58 -3.61
C VAL A 14 16.69 -9.56 -3.65
N LEU A 15 17.57 -9.48 -4.66
CA LEU A 15 18.74 -10.36 -4.81
C LEU A 15 20.02 -9.79 -4.22
N PHE A 16 20.19 -8.46 -4.14
CA PHE A 16 21.43 -7.83 -3.63
C PHE A 16 21.28 -7.30 -2.19
N GLY A 17 20.33 -7.84 -1.43
CA GLY A 17 20.33 -7.74 0.03
C GLY A 17 21.52 -8.43 0.71
N THR A 18 22.38 -9.12 -0.06
CA THR A 18 23.65 -9.67 0.41
C THR A 18 24.75 -9.44 -0.62
N ILE A 19 25.73 -8.63 -0.19
CA ILE A 19 27.16 -8.70 -0.54
C ILE A 19 27.61 -8.11 -1.90
N CYS A 20 28.53 -7.16 -1.77
CA CYS A 20 29.45 -6.65 -2.77
C CYS A 20 30.18 -7.76 -3.55
N ALA A 21 30.15 -7.73 -4.89
CA ALA A 21 31.29 -8.07 -5.74
C ALA A 21 31.01 -7.64 -7.19
N ALA A 22 31.89 -6.79 -7.73
CA ALA A 22 32.01 -6.51 -9.15
C ALA A 22 33.10 -7.44 -9.78
N PRO A 23 33.48 -7.30 -11.06
CA PRO A 23 32.75 -7.74 -12.25
C PRO A 23 33.63 -8.56 -13.23
N THR A 24 33.04 -9.29 -14.18
CA THR A 24 33.74 -9.63 -15.44
C THR A 24 32.81 -9.62 -16.66
N LYS A 25 33.33 -8.97 -17.71
CA LYS A 25 32.81 -8.73 -19.07
C LYS A 25 32.68 -10.00 -19.91
N LEU A 26 31.82 -10.02 -20.95
CA LEU A 26 32.21 -9.85 -22.37
C LEU A 26 30.98 -9.93 -23.32
N ASP A 27 30.79 -8.87 -24.12
CA ASP A 27 30.46 -8.77 -25.57
C ASP A 27 29.42 -9.71 -26.24
N SER A 28 28.64 -9.36 -27.28
CA SER A 28 28.43 -8.16 -28.09
C SER A 28 27.27 -8.43 -29.10
N VAL A 29 26.86 -7.38 -29.82
CA VAL A 29 26.10 -7.36 -31.11
C VAL A 29 24.56 -7.39 -31.03
N VAL A 30 23.92 -6.24 -31.30
CA VAL A 30 23.19 -5.92 -32.56
C VAL A 30 22.82 -4.43 -32.56
N LYS A 31 23.27 -3.71 -33.59
CA LYS A 31 22.94 -2.31 -33.88
C LYS A 31 21.54 -2.20 -34.48
N LYS A 32 20.75 -1.21 -34.04
CA LYS A 32 19.88 -0.42 -34.95
C LYS A 32 19.60 0.96 -34.37
N HIS A 33 20.04 1.98 -35.08
CA HIS A 33 19.86 3.39 -34.75
C HIS A 33 18.37 3.77 -34.72
N LYS A 34 17.91 4.34 -33.60
CA LYS A 34 16.80 5.28 -33.59
C LYS A 34 17.26 6.51 -32.82
N LYS A 35 17.54 7.58 -33.56
CA LYS A 35 17.95 8.91 -33.06
C LYS A 35 16.83 9.49 -32.20
N ARG A 36 16.75 9.11 -30.92
CA ARG A 36 15.82 9.70 -29.95
C ARG A 36 16.56 10.75 -29.13
N ARG A 37 16.04 11.97 -29.20
CA ARG A 37 16.51 13.17 -28.48
C ARG A 37 16.88 12.79 -27.04
N SER A 38 18.11 13.16 -26.64
CA SER A 38 18.67 12.92 -25.32
C SER A 38 17.66 13.28 -24.23
N CYS A 39 17.12 12.26 -23.56
CA CYS A 39 16.18 12.47 -22.47
C CYS A 39 16.94 13.08 -21.30
N ARG A 40 16.58 14.31 -20.93
CA ARG A 40 17.15 15.09 -19.80
C ARG A 40 17.20 14.25 -18.52
N CYS A 41 16.20 13.39 -18.31
CA CYS A 41 16.15 12.41 -17.23
C CYS A 41 17.34 11.43 -17.21
N LYS A 42 17.78 10.92 -18.37
CA LYS A 42 18.89 9.95 -18.43
C LYS A 42 20.23 10.55 -18.00
N ARG A 43 20.41 11.87 -18.19
CA ARG A 43 21.57 12.62 -17.71
C ARG A 43 21.47 12.85 -16.21
N ILE A 44 20.30 13.28 -15.71
CA ILE A 44 20.04 13.49 -14.28
C ILE A 44 20.20 12.18 -13.48
N TYR A 45 19.68 11.05 -13.97
CA TYR A 45 19.85 9.74 -13.32
C TYR A 45 21.32 9.30 -13.31
N LYS A 46 22.08 9.60 -14.37
CA LYS A 46 23.52 9.29 -14.42
C LYS A 46 24.31 10.17 -13.46
N ASP A 47 23.98 11.45 -13.38
CA ASP A 47 24.64 12.42 -12.49
C ASP A 47 24.30 12.11 -11.01
N LEU A 48 23.06 11.72 -10.72
CA LEU A 48 22.63 11.26 -9.40
C LEU A 48 23.33 9.96 -8.99
N ALA A 49 23.40 8.97 -9.89
CA ALA A 49 24.11 7.71 -9.65
C ALA A 49 25.61 7.95 -9.37
N LEU A 50 26.26 8.82 -10.15
CA LEU A 50 27.67 9.20 -9.93
C LEU A 50 27.89 9.95 -8.60
N SER A 51 26.93 10.79 -8.19
CA SER A 51 26.98 11.52 -6.92
C SER A 51 26.82 10.57 -5.72
N ILE A 52 25.92 9.60 -5.82
CA ILE A 52 25.72 8.56 -4.81
C ILE A 52 26.97 7.68 -4.69
N ASP A 53 27.52 7.20 -5.82
CA ASP A 53 28.70 6.33 -5.85
C ASP A 53 29.95 7.04 -5.27
N LYS A 54 30.10 8.34 -5.57
CA LYS A 54 31.15 9.18 -4.97
C LYS A 54 30.98 9.33 -3.46
N LYS A 55 29.74 9.54 -2.98
CA LYS A 55 29.46 9.62 -1.54
C LYS A 55 29.65 8.28 -0.85
N PHE A 56 29.34 7.16 -1.51
CA PHE A 56 29.53 5.82 -0.98
C PHE A 56 31.03 5.48 -0.87
N LYS A 57 31.84 5.76 -1.89
CA LYS A 57 33.31 5.62 -1.81
C LYS A 57 33.94 6.51 -0.74
N ALA A 58 33.46 7.73 -0.57
CA ALA A 58 33.92 8.61 0.49
C ALA A 58 33.53 8.09 1.89
N LEU A 59 32.38 7.43 2.00
CA LEU A 59 31.92 6.78 3.23
C LEU A 59 32.73 5.51 3.51
N GLU A 60 33.03 4.70 2.50
CA GLU A 60 33.93 3.53 2.59
C GLU A 60 35.33 3.96 3.05
N GLN A 61 35.91 5.00 2.47
CA GLN A 61 37.21 5.52 2.92
C GLN A 61 37.21 6.01 4.37
N ARG A 62 36.08 6.56 4.85
CA ARG A 62 35.91 6.93 6.26
C ARG A 62 35.72 5.72 7.17
N PHE A 63 35.05 4.68 6.69
CA PHE A 63 34.88 3.42 7.43
C PHE A 63 36.18 2.60 7.51
N PHE A 64 37.03 2.64 6.49
CA PHE A 64 38.31 1.93 6.46
C PHE A 64 39.44 2.63 7.25
N MET A 65 39.21 3.80 7.85
CA MET A 65 40.16 4.45 8.77
C MET A 65 40.04 3.96 10.23
N HIS A 66 39.14 3.02 10.53
CA HIS A 66 38.93 2.48 11.89
C HIS A 66 39.09 0.97 12.03
N LEU A 67 39.73 0.30 11.06
CA LEU A 67 40.16 -1.09 11.25
C LEU A 67 41.63 -1.11 11.65
N PRO A 68 42.00 -1.54 12.87
CA PRO A 68 43.39 -1.71 13.25
C PRO A 68 43.96 -2.87 12.42
N GLN A 69 44.92 -2.57 11.55
CA GLN A 69 45.80 -3.61 11.01
C GLN A 69 46.70 -4.07 12.15
N GLY A 70 46.62 -5.36 12.46
CA GLY A 70 47.46 -5.99 13.47
C GLY A 70 48.91 -5.94 13.04
N ASP A 71 49.71 -5.15 13.75
CA ASP A 71 51.16 -5.19 13.65
C ASP A 71 51.72 -5.57 15.02
N GLN A 72 52.70 -6.47 15.00
CA GLN A 72 53.27 -7.07 16.20
C GLN A 72 54.12 -6.06 16.96
N ASN A 73 53.59 -5.53 18.07
CA ASN A 73 54.41 -4.97 19.12
C ASN A 73 53.70 -5.08 20.47
N VAL A 74 53.94 -6.19 21.17
CA VAL A 74 53.68 -6.28 22.61
C VAL A 74 54.74 -5.42 23.27
N ASN A 75 54.37 -4.19 23.66
CA ASN A 75 54.84 -3.45 24.82
C ASN A 75 54.31 -2.01 24.80
N SER A 76 53.08 -1.82 25.26
CA SER A 76 52.70 -0.60 25.98
C SER A 76 51.53 -0.95 26.88
N SER A 77 51.68 -0.62 28.15
CA SER A 77 50.69 -0.83 29.20
C SER A 77 49.31 -0.31 28.76
N LEU A 78 48.39 -1.22 28.46
CA LEU A 78 46.97 -0.89 28.50
C LEU A 78 46.65 -0.56 29.97
N ASN A 79 46.58 0.74 30.26
CA ASN A 79 46.38 1.30 31.59
C ASN A 79 45.17 0.61 32.27
N LEU A 80 45.41 -0.24 33.25
CA LEU A 80 44.38 -0.93 34.03
C LEU A 80 43.35 0.05 34.61
N LYS A 81 43.79 1.30 34.89
CA LYS A 81 42.92 2.42 35.27
C LYS A 81 41.91 2.79 34.18
N ASP A 82 42.29 2.81 32.91
CA ASP A 82 41.38 3.12 31.81
C ASP A 82 40.36 2.00 31.57
N ILE A 83 40.77 0.75 31.75
CA ILE A 83 39.84 -0.40 31.70
C ILE A 83 38.85 -0.32 32.86
N ASN A 84 39.31 -0.04 34.08
CA ASN A 84 38.44 0.07 35.24
C ASN A 84 37.46 1.27 35.11
N ASN A 85 37.93 2.38 34.58
CA ASN A 85 37.10 3.56 34.29
C ASN A 85 36.05 3.27 33.21
N LYS A 86 36.43 2.54 32.14
CA LYS A 86 35.48 2.11 31.10
C LYS A 86 34.47 1.10 31.63
N MET A 87 34.90 0.17 32.48
CA MET A 87 34.03 -0.81 33.12
C MET A 87 32.98 -0.13 34.01
N GLY A 88 33.37 0.89 34.79
CA GLY A 88 32.42 1.68 35.58
C GLY A 88 31.40 2.43 34.73
N ARG A 89 31.81 2.99 33.58
CA ARG A 89 30.88 3.64 32.64
C ARG A 89 29.90 2.63 32.02
N LEU A 90 30.41 1.48 31.57
CA LEU A 90 29.60 0.40 31.02
C LEU A 90 28.58 -0.14 32.05
N GLN A 91 28.97 -0.29 33.31
CA GLN A 91 28.05 -0.70 34.37
C GLN A 91 26.92 0.32 34.57
N ASN A 92 27.24 1.61 34.53
CA ASN A 92 26.24 2.67 34.64
C ASN A 92 25.29 2.70 33.43
N ASP A 93 25.83 2.57 32.21
CA ASP A 93 25.03 2.56 30.98
C ASP A 93 24.08 1.35 30.93
N VAL A 94 24.55 0.18 31.37
CA VAL A 94 23.71 -1.02 31.50
C VAL A 94 22.57 -0.79 32.51
N GLN A 95 22.86 -0.14 33.64
CA GLN A 95 21.86 0.15 34.66
C GLN A 95 20.79 1.14 34.15
N ILE A 96 21.22 2.23 33.49
CA ILE A 96 20.32 3.21 32.86
C ILE A 96 19.43 2.54 31.82
N THR A 97 20.01 1.70 30.95
CA THR A 97 19.26 1.00 29.92
C THR A 97 18.24 0.04 30.53
N ARG A 98 18.58 -0.65 31.63
CA ARG A 98 17.68 -1.55 32.35
C ARG A 98 16.48 -0.81 32.94
N GLU A 99 16.72 0.38 33.51
CA GLU A 99 15.67 1.21 34.08
C GLU A 99 14.74 1.80 33.01
N ALA A 100 15.31 2.29 31.91
CA ALA A 100 14.55 2.77 30.76
C ALA A 100 13.66 1.67 30.15
N LEU A 101 14.22 0.45 29.98
CA LEU A 101 13.47 -0.68 29.46
C LEU A 101 12.34 -1.11 30.41
N LYS A 102 12.57 -1.03 31.73
CA LYS A 102 11.53 -1.31 32.73
C LYS A 102 10.38 -0.30 32.63
N GLN A 103 10.69 0.97 32.42
CA GLN A 103 9.68 2.02 32.25
C GLN A 103 8.87 1.80 30.96
N GLU A 104 9.53 1.46 29.86
CA GLU A 104 8.87 1.18 28.58
C GLU A 104 8.00 -0.09 28.64
N SER A 105 8.43 -1.12 29.38
CA SER A 105 7.59 -2.30 29.64
C SER A 105 6.32 -1.95 30.43
N GLN A 106 6.41 -1.03 31.40
CA GLN A 106 5.26 -0.58 32.18
C GLN A 106 4.27 0.25 31.35
N THR A 107 4.75 1.11 30.45
CA THR A 107 3.87 1.87 29.56
C THR A 107 3.17 0.95 28.57
N LEU A 108 3.87 -0.06 28.04
CA LEU A 108 3.29 -1.03 27.12
C LEU A 108 2.20 -1.89 27.78
N MET A 109 2.36 -2.24 29.06
CA MET A 109 1.32 -2.93 29.83
C MET A 109 0.05 -2.08 29.99
N LYS A 110 0.19 -0.77 30.25
CA LYS A 110 -0.96 0.15 30.33
C LYS A 110 -1.66 0.30 28.98
N VAL A 111 -0.89 0.41 27.89
CA VAL A 111 -1.46 0.47 26.52
C VAL A 111 -2.20 -0.82 26.19
N ARG A 112 -1.66 -1.98 26.57
CA ARG A 112 -2.31 -3.28 26.38
C ARG A 112 -3.65 -3.37 27.09
N GLU A 113 -3.72 -2.89 28.33
CA GLU A 113 -4.97 -2.85 29.11
C GLU A 113 -6.02 -1.93 28.46
N GLN A 114 -5.60 -0.75 27.99
CA GLN A 114 -6.48 0.16 27.26
C GLN A 114 -7.01 -0.46 25.96
N LEU A 115 -6.14 -1.14 25.21
CA LEU A 115 -6.53 -1.82 23.97
C LEU A 115 -7.52 -2.96 24.24
N GLN A 116 -7.36 -3.69 25.34
CA GLN A 116 -8.31 -4.73 25.75
C GLN A 116 -9.68 -4.14 26.11
N ALA A 117 -9.71 -3.03 26.85
CA ALA A 117 -10.96 -2.33 27.15
C ALA A 117 -11.66 -1.82 25.87
N GLN A 118 -10.89 -1.27 24.93
CA GLN A 118 -11.42 -0.81 23.64
C GLN A 118 -11.94 -1.98 22.79
N LYS A 119 -11.28 -3.14 22.83
CA LYS A 119 -11.71 -4.36 22.14
C LYS A 119 -13.07 -4.85 22.66
N LEU A 120 -13.26 -4.89 23.98
CA LEU A 120 -14.54 -5.25 24.58
C LEU A 120 -15.68 -4.30 24.15
N SER A 121 -15.41 -2.99 24.09
CA SER A 121 -16.37 -2.00 23.60
C SER A 121 -16.74 -2.24 22.12
N MET A 122 -15.76 -2.58 21.29
CA MET A 122 -15.99 -2.92 19.88
C MET A 122 -16.80 -4.20 19.71
N ASP A 123 -16.55 -5.22 20.53
CA ASP A 123 -17.32 -6.47 20.51
C ASP A 123 -18.78 -6.25 20.93
N HIS A 124 -19.01 -5.39 21.92
CA HIS A 124 -20.36 -4.98 22.32
C HIS A 124 -21.09 -4.21 21.20
N LEU A 125 -20.41 -3.30 20.51
CA LEU A 125 -20.99 -2.59 19.35
C LEU A 125 -21.32 -3.54 18.20
N ASN A 126 -20.48 -4.53 17.93
CA ASN A 126 -20.73 -5.53 16.89
C ASN A 126 -21.95 -6.41 17.21
N SER A 127 -22.14 -6.75 18.49
CA SER A 127 -23.34 -7.45 18.96
C SER A 127 -24.61 -6.63 18.71
N ASN A 128 -24.57 -5.33 19.02
CA ASN A 128 -25.71 -4.43 18.78
C ASN A 128 -26.02 -4.29 17.28
N PHE A 129 -24.99 -4.26 16.43
CA PHE A 129 -25.20 -4.23 14.98
C PHE A 129 -25.89 -5.50 14.46
N GLY A 130 -25.59 -6.68 15.02
CA GLY A 130 -26.28 -7.93 14.69
C GLY A 130 -27.78 -7.91 15.02
N LEU A 131 -28.17 -7.22 16.10
CA LEU A 131 -29.59 -7.00 16.42
C LEU A 131 -30.27 -6.12 15.37
N VAL A 132 -29.61 -5.04 14.94
CA VAL A 132 -30.11 -4.16 13.88
C VAL A 132 -30.23 -4.93 12.56
N GLU A 133 -29.27 -5.77 12.21
CA GLU A 133 -29.32 -6.61 11.01
C GLU A 133 -30.54 -7.55 11.03
N THR A 134 -30.85 -8.12 12.20
CA THR A 134 -32.02 -8.99 12.39
C THR A 134 -33.33 -8.22 12.21
N VAL A 135 -33.41 -7.01 12.77
CA VAL A 135 -34.58 -6.13 12.60
C VAL A 135 -34.78 -5.77 11.12
N VAL A 136 -33.72 -5.41 10.42
CA VAL A 136 -33.76 -5.11 8.98
C VAL A 136 -34.26 -6.31 8.19
N LYS A 137 -33.76 -7.52 8.44
CA LYS A 137 -34.22 -8.76 7.78
C LYS A 137 -35.71 -9.01 7.99
N ASN A 138 -36.21 -8.85 9.21
CA ASN A 138 -37.63 -9.00 9.52
C ASN A 138 -38.48 -7.96 8.79
N LEU A 139 -38.05 -6.70 8.75
CA LEU A 139 -38.72 -5.63 8.00
C LEU A 139 -38.74 -5.91 6.49
N THR A 140 -37.63 -6.37 5.90
CA THR A 140 -37.57 -6.77 4.49
C THR A 140 -38.54 -7.90 4.19
N GLN A 141 -38.68 -8.87 5.10
CA GLN A 141 -39.62 -9.98 4.95
C GLN A 141 -41.09 -9.53 5.03
N VAL A 142 -41.40 -8.55 5.89
CA VAL A 142 -42.76 -7.96 5.96
C VAL A 142 -43.07 -7.20 4.67
N LEU A 143 -42.13 -6.42 4.15
CA LEU A 143 -42.31 -5.70 2.88
C LEU A 143 -42.53 -6.64 1.69
N ASP A 144 -41.81 -7.75 1.62
CA ASP A 144 -42.01 -8.78 0.58
C ASP A 144 -43.41 -9.42 0.65
N ARG A 145 -43.93 -9.65 1.87
CA ARG A 145 -45.30 -10.15 2.06
C ARG A 145 -46.36 -9.12 1.62
N LEU A 146 -46.17 -7.85 1.94
CA LEU A 146 -47.08 -6.78 1.53
C LEU A 146 -47.08 -6.58 0.00
N GLY A 147 -45.92 -6.69 -0.65
CA GLY A 147 -45.83 -6.63 -2.12
C GLY A 147 -46.58 -7.77 -2.83
N LYS A 148 -46.62 -8.96 -2.23
CA LYS A 148 -47.38 -10.11 -2.76
C LYS A 148 -48.90 -9.92 -2.66
N ILE A 149 -49.38 -9.14 -1.69
CA ILE A 149 -50.81 -8.85 -1.50
C ILE A 149 -51.31 -7.82 -2.52
N GLN A 150 -50.47 -6.91 -3.02
CA GLN A 150 -50.86 -5.95 -4.06
C GLN A 150 -50.97 -6.56 -5.47
N ASN A 151 -50.31 -7.68 -5.73
CA ASN A 151 -50.26 -8.29 -7.07
C ASN A 151 -51.32 -9.38 -7.32
N SER A 152 -52.19 -9.69 -6.34
CA SER A 152 -53.25 -10.71 -6.49
C SER A 152 -54.62 -10.18 -6.90
N SER A 153 -54.73 -8.89 -7.23
CA SER A 153 -55.97 -8.29 -7.76
C SER A 153 -55.76 -7.79 -9.19
N THR A 154 -55.62 -8.71 -10.15
CA THR A 154 -55.85 -8.43 -11.57
C THR A 154 -56.87 -9.45 -12.08
N PHE A 155 -58.13 -9.02 -12.16
CA PHE A 155 -59.19 -9.73 -12.87
C PHE A 155 -59.02 -9.49 -14.38
N PRO A 156 -59.22 -10.49 -15.26
CA PRO A 156 -59.31 -10.27 -16.69
C PRO A 156 -60.78 -10.03 -17.10
N ILE A 157 -61.06 -8.93 -17.79
CA ILE A 157 -62.28 -8.79 -18.61
C ILE A 157 -61.87 -8.24 -19.97
N GLU A 158 -62.29 -8.96 -21.02
CA GLU A 158 -62.25 -8.55 -22.42
C GLU A 158 -63.46 -7.68 -22.79
N ASP A 159 -63.20 -6.80 -23.76
CA ASP A 159 -64.09 -6.33 -24.84
C ASP A 159 -65.00 -5.08 -24.68
N GLY A 160 -65.02 -4.26 -25.75
CA GLY A 160 -66.18 -3.45 -26.15
C GLY A 160 -66.21 -1.92 -25.97
N GLY A 161 -65.68 -1.16 -26.95
CA GLY A 161 -66.41 -0.09 -27.67
C GLY A 161 -66.84 1.27 -27.05
N SER A 162 -66.22 2.35 -27.55
CA SER A 162 -66.81 3.62 -28.07
C SER A 162 -67.10 4.87 -27.17
N LYS A 163 -66.31 5.92 -27.45
CA LYS A 163 -66.54 7.39 -27.55
C LYS A 163 -67.56 8.11 -26.65
N GLN A 164 -67.08 9.17 -25.98
CA GLN A 164 -67.67 10.53 -26.06
C GLN A 164 -66.66 11.62 -25.65
N ASP A 165 -66.86 12.79 -26.24
CA ASP A 165 -66.03 14.00 -26.38
C ASP A 165 -66.49 15.09 -25.41
N VAL A 166 -65.58 15.79 -24.71
CA VAL A 166 -65.78 17.17 -24.21
C VAL A 166 -64.43 17.92 -24.16
N THR A 167 -64.48 19.14 -24.65
CA THR A 167 -63.47 20.13 -25.05
C THR A 167 -62.59 20.80 -23.97
N SER A 168 -61.32 21.02 -24.36
CA SER A 168 -60.54 22.29 -24.33
C SER A 168 -60.16 22.99 -23.02
N ALA A 169 -58.85 23.03 -22.73
CA ALA A 169 -58.14 24.22 -22.24
C ALA A 169 -56.66 24.20 -22.67
N THR A 170 -56.22 25.29 -23.31
CA THR A 170 -54.87 25.59 -23.83
C THR A 170 -53.82 25.77 -22.73
N PRO A 171 -52.51 25.62 -23.05
CA PRO A 171 -51.65 26.80 -22.94
C PRO A 171 -50.57 26.96 -24.02
N ASP A 172 -50.28 28.21 -24.36
CA ASP A 172 -49.18 28.68 -25.22
C ASP A 172 -47.77 28.51 -24.60
N PRO A 173 -46.69 28.49 -25.41
CA PRO A 173 -45.27 28.41 -24.99
C PRO A 173 -44.69 29.83 -24.76
N PRO A 174 -43.58 30.05 -24.00
CA PRO A 174 -42.23 29.73 -24.51
C PRO A 174 -41.10 29.44 -23.48
N ASN A 175 -40.08 28.77 -24.02
CA ASN A 175 -38.64 28.88 -23.75
C ASN A 175 -37.92 28.03 -22.68
N PRO A 176 -36.66 27.64 -23.00
CA PRO A 176 -36.03 26.44 -22.50
C PRO A 176 -35.14 26.73 -21.29
N VAL A 177 -35.35 25.98 -20.21
CA VAL A 177 -34.38 25.94 -19.11
C VAL A 177 -33.24 25.01 -19.53
N THR A 178 -32.06 25.62 -19.59
CA THR A 178 -30.73 25.09 -19.84
C THR A 178 -30.50 23.68 -19.27
N LYS A 179 -30.23 22.73 -20.16
CA LYS A 179 -29.61 21.45 -19.81
C LYS A 179 -28.16 21.72 -19.42
N ASP A 180 -27.91 21.84 -18.13
CA ASP A 180 -26.56 21.68 -17.61
C ASP A 180 -26.15 20.23 -17.87
N SER A 181 -25.35 20.06 -18.91
CA SER A 181 -24.78 18.78 -19.30
C SER A 181 -23.68 18.44 -18.31
N GLN A 182 -24.05 18.02 -17.10
CA GLN A 182 -23.18 17.20 -16.29
C GLN A 182 -23.05 15.86 -17.00
N LYS A 183 -22.04 15.79 -17.86
CA LYS A 183 -21.53 14.54 -18.43
C LYS A 183 -21.03 13.72 -17.25
N SER A 184 -21.90 12.91 -16.66
CA SER A 184 -21.51 11.92 -15.67
C SER A 184 -20.50 11.01 -16.38
N LEU A 185 -19.22 11.19 -16.04
CA LEU A 185 -18.22 10.17 -16.36
C LEU A 185 -18.78 8.85 -15.82
N PRO A 186 -18.72 7.75 -16.59
CA PRO A 186 -19.18 6.46 -16.08
C PRO A 186 -18.49 6.19 -14.75
N LEU A 187 -19.27 6.05 -13.68
CA LEU A 187 -18.77 5.76 -12.34
C LEU A 187 -17.97 4.47 -12.43
N ARG A 188 -16.64 4.59 -12.37
CA ARG A 188 -15.76 3.43 -12.34
C ARG A 188 -16.12 2.65 -11.06
N GLN A 189 -16.50 1.38 -11.21
CA GLN A 189 -17.01 0.57 -10.11
C GLN A 189 -15.97 0.36 -8.99
N TYR A 190 -14.68 0.37 -9.35
CA TYR A 190 -13.56 0.22 -8.43
C TYR A 190 -12.54 1.37 -8.57
N PRO A 191 -11.91 1.81 -7.46
CA PRO A 191 -10.83 2.80 -7.49
C PRO A 191 -9.59 2.23 -8.21
N LYS A 192 -8.74 3.08 -8.80
CA LYS A 192 -7.51 2.60 -9.47
C LYS A 192 -6.40 2.24 -8.50
N SER A 193 -6.41 2.82 -7.31
CA SER A 193 -5.37 2.67 -6.30
C SER A 193 -5.88 3.02 -4.90
N CYS A 194 -5.10 2.70 -3.86
CA CYS A 194 -5.36 3.21 -2.51
C CYS A 194 -5.38 4.75 -2.44
N HIS A 195 -4.61 5.41 -3.30
CA HIS A 195 -4.53 6.87 -3.35
C HIS A 195 -5.84 7.50 -3.82
N ASP A 196 -6.51 6.88 -4.79
CA ASP A 196 -7.80 7.35 -5.30
C ASP A 196 -8.85 7.37 -4.18
N VAL A 197 -8.86 6.32 -3.35
CA VAL A 197 -9.74 6.23 -2.18
C VAL A 197 -9.40 7.31 -1.16
N TYR A 198 -8.11 7.55 -0.91
CA TYR A 198 -7.67 8.58 0.01
C TYR A 198 -8.07 10.00 -0.45
N LYS A 199 -7.99 10.26 -1.76
CA LYS A 199 -8.38 11.51 -2.42
C LYS A 199 -9.86 11.79 -2.41
N SER A 200 -10.68 10.76 -2.66
CA SER A 200 -12.13 10.89 -2.70
C SER A 200 -12.76 11.14 -1.33
N GLY A 201 -11.97 11.51 -0.32
CA GLY A 201 -12.42 11.64 1.06
C GLY A 201 -12.77 10.30 1.70
N GLY A 202 -12.28 9.19 1.14
CA GLY A 202 -12.52 7.84 1.64
C GLY A 202 -11.88 7.58 3.00
N LEU A 203 -11.91 6.32 3.41
CA LEU A 203 -11.57 5.81 4.74
C LEU A 203 -10.37 6.53 5.40
N ARG A 204 -10.69 7.46 6.32
CA ARG A 204 -9.72 8.25 7.10
C ARG A 204 -9.41 7.64 8.47
N PHE A 205 -9.57 6.34 8.61
CA PHE A 205 -9.11 5.67 9.82
C PHE A 205 -7.60 5.42 9.73
N GLN A 206 -6.95 5.49 10.89
CA GLN A 206 -5.53 5.16 11.01
C GLN A 206 -5.36 3.65 10.97
N GLY A 207 -4.30 3.19 10.31
CA GLY A 207 -3.99 1.77 10.19
C GLY A 207 -4.17 1.25 8.77
N GLU A 208 -4.50 -0.02 8.67
CA GLU A 208 -4.49 -0.76 7.42
C GLU A 208 -5.85 -1.34 7.10
N TYR A 209 -6.15 -1.42 5.81
CA TYR A 209 -7.41 -1.94 5.32
C TYR A 209 -7.29 -2.53 3.93
N TYR A 210 -8.28 -3.33 3.56
CA TYR A 210 -8.29 -4.04 2.31
C TYR A 210 -9.37 -3.50 1.40
N ILE A 211 -9.02 -3.24 0.15
CA ILE A 211 -9.96 -2.84 -0.89
C ILE A 211 -9.71 -3.65 -2.16
N LEU A 212 -10.70 -3.65 -3.05
CA LEU A 212 -10.51 -4.05 -4.43
C LEU A 212 -10.14 -2.81 -5.25
N VAL A 213 -9.03 -2.89 -5.99
CA VAL A 213 -8.61 -1.87 -6.95
C VAL A 213 -8.67 -2.41 -8.36
N GLN A 214 -8.98 -1.53 -9.31
CA GLN A 214 -8.92 -1.83 -10.74
C GLN A 214 -8.13 -0.74 -11.47
N PRO A 215 -6.79 -0.91 -11.58
CA PRO A 215 -5.94 -0.07 -12.39
C PRO A 215 -6.40 -0.03 -13.85
N GLU A 216 -5.99 1.00 -14.58
CA GLU A 216 -6.46 1.23 -15.96
C GLU A 216 -6.16 0.10 -16.95
N MET A 217 -5.05 -0.60 -16.74
CA MET A 217 -4.67 -1.75 -17.55
C MET A 217 -5.15 -3.10 -17.01
N SER A 218 -5.84 -3.11 -15.87
CA SER A 218 -6.34 -4.35 -15.29
C SER A 218 -7.71 -4.70 -15.85
N SER A 219 -7.84 -5.91 -16.38
CA SER A 219 -9.13 -6.45 -16.81
C SER A 219 -10.05 -6.74 -15.62
N ASN A 220 -9.49 -7.19 -14.49
CA ASN A 220 -10.24 -7.60 -13.30
C ASN A 220 -9.78 -6.81 -12.06
N PRO A 221 -10.69 -6.49 -11.12
CA PRO A 221 -10.29 -5.93 -9.84
C PRO A 221 -9.50 -6.95 -9.00
N PHE A 222 -8.55 -6.48 -8.21
CA PHE A 222 -7.78 -7.32 -7.29
C PHE A 222 -7.62 -6.68 -5.91
N LYS A 223 -7.41 -7.52 -4.90
CA LYS A 223 -7.35 -7.09 -3.49
C LYS A 223 -5.96 -6.55 -3.17
N VAL A 224 -5.91 -5.41 -2.48
CA VAL A 224 -4.67 -4.78 -2.00
C VAL A 224 -4.79 -4.37 -0.54
N VAL A 225 -3.65 -4.11 0.10
CA VAL A 225 -3.58 -3.51 1.42
C VAL A 225 -3.30 -2.02 1.27
N CYS A 226 -4.18 -1.19 1.81
CA CYS A 226 -4.00 0.24 1.91
C CYS A 226 -3.60 0.61 3.34
N LYS A 227 -2.62 1.50 3.47
CA LYS A 227 -2.15 2.00 4.76
C LYS A 227 -2.42 3.50 4.87
N SER A 228 -2.79 3.93 6.06
CA SER A 228 -2.96 5.33 6.44
C SER A 228 -2.21 5.59 7.74
N VAL A 229 -1.31 6.58 7.72
CA VAL A 229 -0.45 6.96 8.84
C VAL A 229 -0.67 8.45 9.14
N GLY A 230 -1.34 8.75 10.25
CA GLY A 230 -1.70 10.11 10.64
C GLY A 230 -2.56 10.81 9.57
N ASN A 231 -2.10 11.98 9.11
CA ASN A 231 -2.76 12.76 8.05
C ASN A 231 -2.23 12.43 6.64
N SER A 232 -1.56 11.29 6.48
CA SER A 232 -1.03 10.82 5.20
C SER A 232 -1.53 9.40 4.92
N GLY A 233 -2.10 9.16 3.76
CA GLY A 233 -2.67 7.86 3.41
C GLY A 233 -2.62 7.60 1.92
N GLY A 234 -3.29 6.53 1.50
CA GLY A 234 -3.27 6.10 0.10
C GLY A 234 -2.05 5.27 -0.29
N TRP A 235 -1.27 4.82 0.69
CA TRP A 235 -0.14 3.93 0.49
C TRP A 235 -0.63 2.53 0.13
N THR A 236 -0.20 1.98 -0.99
CA THR A 236 -0.49 0.59 -1.36
C THR A 236 0.67 -0.30 -0.93
N VAL A 237 0.47 -1.20 0.03
CA VAL A 237 1.50 -2.17 0.45
C VAL A 237 1.58 -3.28 -0.61
N PHE A 238 2.78 -3.55 -1.12
CA PHE A 238 2.97 -4.62 -2.11
C PHE A 238 3.90 -5.75 -1.65
N GLN A 239 4.59 -5.56 -0.52
CA GLN A 239 5.39 -6.57 0.15
C GLN A 239 5.33 -6.36 1.66
N ARG A 240 5.12 -7.44 2.42
CA ARG A 240 5.32 -7.50 3.88
C ARG A 240 6.16 -8.71 4.31
N ARG A 241 7.13 -8.48 5.20
CA ARG A 241 7.85 -9.50 6.01
C ARG A 241 7.71 -9.15 7.49
N GLN A 242 7.41 -10.12 8.35
CA GLN A 242 7.22 -9.88 9.78
C GLN A 242 7.61 -11.08 10.66
N ASP A 243 7.39 -12.32 10.20
CA ASP A 243 7.44 -13.52 11.05
C ASP A 243 8.12 -14.72 10.38
N GLY A 244 8.46 -14.63 9.10
CA GLY A 244 9.06 -15.72 8.32
C GLY A 244 8.12 -16.88 8.03
N THR A 245 6.80 -16.68 8.17
CA THR A 245 5.79 -17.73 7.89
C THR A 245 5.66 -18.06 6.40
N VAL A 246 6.10 -17.16 5.53
CA VAL A 246 6.04 -17.35 4.08
C VAL A 246 7.45 -17.42 3.52
N ASP A 247 7.74 -18.48 2.78
CA ASP A 247 8.99 -18.58 2.01
C ASP A 247 8.97 -17.59 0.83
N PHE A 248 10.01 -16.78 0.71
CA PHE A 248 10.21 -15.84 -0.40
C PHE A 248 11.17 -16.38 -1.45
N TYR A 249 11.81 -17.53 -1.24
CA TYR A 249 12.61 -18.19 -2.26
C TYR A 249 11.71 -18.94 -3.26
N ARG A 250 11.02 -18.16 -4.09
CA ARG A 250 9.98 -18.65 -5.02
C ARG A 250 10.40 -18.58 -6.48
N ASN A 251 9.72 -19.36 -7.31
CA ASN A 251 9.97 -19.34 -8.75
C ASN A 251 9.38 -18.08 -9.41
N TRP A 252 9.72 -17.86 -10.69
CA TRP A 252 9.25 -16.70 -11.43
C TRP A 252 7.72 -16.62 -11.58
N ALA A 253 7.04 -17.75 -11.76
CA ALA A 253 5.60 -17.79 -11.94
C ALA A 253 4.88 -17.32 -10.66
N GLU A 254 5.36 -17.76 -9.48
CA GLU A 254 4.86 -17.30 -8.18
C GLU A 254 5.14 -15.82 -7.97
N TYR A 255 6.35 -15.33 -8.27
CA TYR A 255 6.64 -13.90 -8.19
C TYR A 255 5.79 -13.05 -9.15
N LYS A 256 5.46 -13.58 -10.32
CA LYS A 256 4.59 -12.91 -11.29
C LYS A 256 3.17 -12.75 -10.75
N MET A 257 2.61 -13.82 -10.19
CA MET A 257 1.22 -13.88 -9.71
C MET A 257 1.02 -13.45 -8.26
N GLY A 258 2.10 -13.35 -7.48
CA GLY A 258 2.02 -13.10 -6.04
C GLY A 258 1.90 -14.38 -5.22
N PHE A 259 2.25 -14.27 -3.94
CA PHE A 259 2.20 -15.36 -2.96
C PHE A 259 2.06 -14.82 -1.53
N GLY A 260 1.74 -15.70 -0.59
CA GLY A 260 1.47 -15.35 0.80
C GLY A 260 0.04 -14.85 1.03
N HIS A 261 -0.19 -14.19 2.16
CA HIS A 261 -1.52 -13.75 2.56
C HIS A 261 -1.51 -12.27 2.95
N LEU A 262 -2.47 -11.48 2.46
CA LEU A 262 -2.48 -10.02 2.66
C LEU A 262 -2.57 -9.59 4.14
N SER A 263 -3.07 -10.47 5.03
CA SER A 263 -3.09 -10.22 6.49
C SER A 263 -1.82 -10.65 7.22
N GLY A 264 -0.85 -11.24 6.52
CA GLY A 264 0.43 -11.68 7.06
C GLY A 264 1.55 -11.32 6.09
N GLU A 265 2.52 -12.22 5.90
CA GLU A 265 3.57 -12.03 4.90
C GLU A 265 3.04 -12.29 3.49
N PHE A 266 3.41 -11.41 2.56
CA PHE A 266 3.02 -11.58 1.16
C PHE A 266 3.92 -10.83 0.19
N TRP A 267 3.83 -11.27 -1.07
CA TRP A 267 4.27 -10.57 -2.25
C TRP A 267 3.05 -10.37 -3.15
N LEU A 268 2.71 -9.11 -3.49
CA LEU A 268 1.49 -8.80 -4.24
C LEU A 268 1.47 -9.46 -5.62
N GLY A 269 2.64 -9.58 -6.27
CA GLY A 269 2.78 -10.11 -7.62
C GLY A 269 3.24 -9.05 -8.62
N ASN A 270 4.24 -9.40 -9.44
CA ASN A 270 4.87 -8.45 -10.36
C ASN A 270 3.90 -7.92 -11.40
N GLU A 271 2.94 -8.74 -11.86
CA GLU A 271 1.92 -8.31 -12.82
C GLU A 271 1.02 -7.22 -12.23
N PHE A 272 0.59 -7.38 -10.97
CA PHE A 272 -0.24 -6.40 -10.28
C PHE A 272 0.53 -5.12 -9.93
N ILE A 273 1.77 -5.25 -9.49
CA ILE A 273 2.67 -4.10 -9.26
C ILE A 273 2.89 -3.33 -10.56
N TYR A 274 3.08 -4.04 -11.67
CA TYR A 274 3.20 -3.41 -12.99
C TYR A 274 1.93 -2.66 -13.38
N GLN A 275 0.76 -3.27 -13.23
CA GLN A 275 -0.53 -2.62 -13.52
C GLN A 275 -0.75 -1.35 -12.67
N LEU A 276 -0.38 -1.38 -11.39
CA LEU A 276 -0.45 -0.21 -10.50
C LEU A 276 0.53 0.89 -10.91
N THR A 277 1.77 0.53 -11.23
CA THR A 277 2.82 1.51 -11.52
C THR A 277 2.76 2.08 -12.93
N ASN A 278 2.06 1.42 -13.85
CA ASN A 278 1.99 1.85 -15.25
C ASN A 278 0.87 2.87 -15.54
N GLN A 279 0.10 3.29 -14.53
CA GLN A 279 -0.94 4.31 -14.68
C GLN A 279 -0.50 5.73 -14.28
N GLY A 280 0.71 5.90 -13.74
CA GLY A 280 1.18 7.19 -13.24
C GLY A 280 2.62 7.18 -12.73
N MET A 281 3.02 8.25 -12.05
CA MET A 281 4.33 8.34 -11.40
C MET A 281 4.20 7.87 -9.96
N TYR A 282 4.80 6.71 -9.68
CA TYR A 282 4.81 6.13 -8.34
C TYR A 282 6.20 6.22 -7.71
N ILE A 283 6.24 6.52 -6.42
CA ILE A 283 7.42 6.32 -5.59
C ILE A 283 7.29 5.04 -4.78
N ILE A 284 8.43 4.38 -4.57
CA ILE A 284 8.54 3.22 -3.69
C ILE A 284 9.12 3.71 -2.37
N ILE A 285 8.46 3.37 -1.27
CA ILE A 285 8.94 3.64 0.08
C ILE A 285 9.23 2.31 0.76
N SER A 286 10.35 2.26 1.47
CA SER A 286 10.72 1.11 2.31
C SER A 286 10.67 1.51 3.77
N ASN A 287 10.03 0.68 4.60
CA ASN A 287 10.11 0.81 6.05
C ASN A 287 11.13 -0.20 6.57
N ARG A 288 12.25 0.30 7.08
CA ARG A 288 13.36 -0.53 7.58
C ARG A 288 13.01 -1.30 8.86
N LEU A 289 12.02 -0.86 9.62
CA LEU A 289 11.65 -1.51 10.89
C LEU A 289 10.77 -2.75 10.66
N ASN A 290 9.90 -2.69 9.66
CA ASN A 290 8.91 -3.73 9.41
C ASN A 290 9.11 -4.46 8.08
N TYR A 291 10.24 -4.21 7.38
CA TYR A 291 10.56 -4.78 6.07
C TYR A 291 9.45 -4.63 5.01
N GLU A 292 8.55 -3.67 5.18
CA GLU A 292 7.41 -3.42 4.29
C GLU A 292 7.81 -2.50 3.14
N LEU A 293 7.23 -2.75 1.97
CA LEU A 293 7.35 -1.88 0.80
C LEU A 293 6.00 -1.34 0.37
N TYR A 294 5.97 -0.03 0.08
CA TYR A 294 4.76 0.69 -0.31
C TYR A 294 4.92 1.44 -1.62
N LEU A 295 3.82 1.55 -2.36
CA LEU A 295 3.67 2.45 -3.50
C LEU A 295 2.85 3.68 -3.10
N PHE A 296 3.27 4.83 -3.61
CA PHE A 296 2.52 6.09 -3.50
C PHE A 296 2.52 6.82 -4.82
N ASP A 297 1.35 7.30 -5.21
CA ASP A 297 1.15 8.05 -6.44
C ASP A 297 1.45 9.54 -6.20
N CYS A 298 2.42 10.07 -6.94
CA CYS A 298 2.87 11.45 -6.79
C CYS A 298 1.99 12.49 -7.48
N PHE A 299 1.08 12.11 -8.39
CA PHE A 299 0.52 13.05 -9.37
C PHE A 299 -0.99 13.05 -9.57
N SER A 300 -1.75 12.23 -8.84
CA SER A 300 -3.20 12.47 -8.81
C SER A 300 -3.55 13.63 -7.89
#